data_AF-A0A833PNV7-F1
#
_entry.id   AF-A0A833PNV7-F1
#
_cell.length_a   1.000
_cell.length_b   1.000
_cell.length_c   1.000
_cell.angle_alpha   90.00
_cell.angle_beta   90.00
_cell.angle_gamma   90.00
#
_symmetry.space_group_name_H-M   'P 1'
#
loop_
_entity.id
_entity.type
_entity.pdbx_description
1 polymer ?
#
loop_
_entity_poly.entity_id
_entity_poly.type
_entity_poly.pdbx_seq_one_letter_code
_entity_poly.pdbx_strand_id
1 'polypeptide(L)'
;MKRFIPSASLAATLACAFALSACAAQSTPPAQSSAPAAPPMVGGDRDAHGCIGSAGYSWCEATQQCERPWELAKQKGFANSAQAYDQFCRNAAAK
;
A
#
# COMPACT_ATOMS: atom_id res chain seq x y z
N MET A 1 -38.98 -29.78 48.56
CA MET A 1 -39.97 -30.06 47.50
C MET A 1 -39.24 -30.05 46.16
N LYS A 2 -38.88 -31.24 45.64
CA LYS A 2 -39.20 -31.75 44.28
C LYS A 2 -39.11 -30.69 43.15
N ARG A 3 -37.97 -30.60 42.43
CA ARG A 3 -37.64 -31.10 41.04
C ARG A 3 -38.34 -30.28 39.92
N PHE A 4 -37.79 -29.89 38.76
CA PHE A 4 -37.02 -30.60 37.72
C PHE A 4 -36.49 -29.57 36.67
N ILE A 5 -35.26 -29.76 36.18
CA ILE A 5 -34.73 -29.35 34.84
C ILE A 5 -34.92 -30.62 33.93
N PRO A 6 -34.98 -30.67 32.57
CA PRO A 6 -34.30 -29.84 31.53
C PRO A 6 -35.00 -29.70 30.14
N SER A 7 -34.36 -28.96 29.22
CA SER A 7 -34.33 -29.14 27.74
C SER A 7 -33.50 -27.97 27.17
N ALA A 8 -32.17 -27.99 27.04
CA ALA A 8 -31.33 -28.90 26.24
C ALA A 8 -31.80 -29.01 24.78
N SER A 9 -31.66 -27.92 24.01
CA SER A 9 -31.58 -28.00 22.54
C SER A 9 -30.18 -28.51 22.16
N LEU A 10 -30.08 -29.83 22.14
CA LEU A 10 -29.03 -30.60 21.49
C LEU A 10 -29.13 -30.40 19.98
N ALA A 11 -28.12 -29.77 19.39
CA ALA A 11 -27.74 -30.02 18.00
C ALA A 11 -26.24 -29.73 17.84
N ALA A 12 -25.43 -30.61 18.44
CA ALA A 12 -24.03 -30.76 18.13
C ALA A 12 -23.88 -31.83 17.03
N THR A 13 -23.72 -31.42 15.77
CA THR A 13 -23.17 -32.16 14.62
C THR A 13 -22.83 -31.07 13.59
N LEU A 14 -21.69 -30.94 12.92
CA LEU A 14 -20.61 -31.84 12.55
C LEU A 14 -19.26 -31.10 12.69
N ALA A 15 -18.31 -31.78 13.33
CA ALA A 15 -16.90 -31.60 13.06
C ALA A 15 -16.55 -32.06 11.63
N CYS A 16 -15.38 -31.62 11.18
CA CYS A 16 -14.58 -32.13 10.06
C CYS A 16 -14.78 -31.47 8.68
N ALA A 17 -13.64 -31.00 8.18
CA ALA A 17 -13.24 -31.02 6.78
C ALA A 17 -13.84 -29.97 5.84
N PHE A 18 -13.38 -28.72 5.96
CA PHE A 18 -12.87 -28.05 4.76
C PHE A 18 -11.37 -28.36 4.63
N ALA A 19 -11.14 -29.64 4.37
CA ALA A 19 -9.89 -30.16 3.88
C ALA A 19 -9.66 -29.60 2.47
N LEU A 20 -8.46 -29.06 2.25
CA LEU A 20 -7.77 -29.03 0.97
C LEU A 20 -8.61 -28.62 -0.25
N SER A 21 -8.87 -27.32 -0.43
CA SER A 21 -9.03 -26.79 -1.79
C SER A 21 -7.65 -26.76 -2.45
N ALA A 22 -7.26 -27.93 -2.95
CA ALA A 22 -6.06 -28.14 -3.74
C ALA A 22 -6.12 -27.33 -5.06
N CYS A 23 -4.95 -26.85 -5.43
CA CYS A 23 -4.59 -26.15 -6.67
C CYS A 23 -5.30 -26.65 -7.94
N ALA A 24 -6.01 -25.77 -8.65
CA ALA A 24 -6.22 -25.90 -10.10
C ALA A 24 -6.73 -24.59 -10.75
N ALA A 25 -5.83 -23.62 -10.93
CA ALA A 25 -5.79 -22.72 -12.08
C ALA A 25 -4.56 -21.81 -11.92
N GLN A 26 -3.36 -22.37 -12.12
CA GLN A 26 -2.22 -21.52 -12.43
C GLN A 26 -2.50 -20.99 -13.83
N SER A 27 -3.03 -19.77 -13.91
CA SER A 27 -3.05 -18.99 -15.15
C SER A 27 -1.62 -18.98 -15.65
N THR A 28 -1.36 -19.73 -16.71
CA THR A 28 -0.09 -19.74 -17.42
C THR A 28 0.25 -18.28 -17.74
N PRO A 29 1.27 -17.66 -17.11
CA PRO A 29 1.81 -16.44 -17.68
C PRO A 29 2.36 -16.84 -19.05
N PRO A 30 2.15 -16.03 -20.11
CA PRO A 30 2.78 -16.33 -21.39
C PRO A 30 4.28 -16.51 -21.16
N ALA A 31 4.83 -17.54 -21.82
CA ALA A 31 6.21 -17.96 -21.75
C ALA A 31 7.15 -16.79 -21.47
N GLN A 32 7.74 -16.75 -20.26
CA GLN A 32 8.81 -15.83 -19.95
C GLN A 32 9.94 -16.12 -20.93
N SER A 33 10.07 -15.25 -21.94
CA SER A 33 11.21 -15.23 -22.83
C SER A 33 12.47 -15.23 -21.97
N SER A 34 13.26 -16.29 -22.08
CA SER A 34 14.54 -16.45 -21.37
C SER A 34 15.63 -15.50 -21.89
N ALA A 35 15.24 -14.39 -22.52
CA ALA A 35 16.16 -13.31 -22.81
C ALA A 35 16.58 -12.70 -21.46
N PRO A 36 17.88 -12.41 -21.25
CA PRO A 36 18.29 -11.67 -20.07
C PRO A 36 17.47 -10.39 -20.01
N ALA A 37 16.68 -10.23 -18.94
CA ALA A 37 15.95 -9.01 -18.69
C ALA A 37 16.97 -7.87 -18.70
N ALA A 38 16.76 -6.90 -19.58
CA ALA A 38 17.55 -5.67 -19.56
C ALA A 38 17.51 -5.09 -18.13
N PRO A 39 18.61 -4.49 -17.64
CA PRO A 39 18.62 -3.90 -16.31
C PRO A 39 17.46 -2.90 -16.18
N PRO A 40 16.81 -2.81 -15.01
CA PRO A 40 15.73 -1.86 -14.80
C PRO A 40 16.23 -0.45 -15.10
N MET A 41 15.49 0.27 -15.93
CA MET A 41 15.82 1.64 -16.30
C MET A 41 15.67 2.56 -15.08
N VAL A 42 16.76 3.25 -14.70
CA VAL A 42 16.73 4.25 -13.63
C VAL A 42 15.81 5.40 -14.03
N GLY A 43 14.94 5.83 -13.11
CA GLY A 43 13.98 6.92 -13.35
C GLY A 43 12.76 6.53 -14.19
N GLY A 44 12.50 5.23 -14.37
CA GLY A 44 11.28 4.71 -15.00
C GLY A 44 10.04 4.77 -14.09
N ASP A 45 10.18 5.22 -12.84
CA ASP A 45 9.16 5.23 -11.79
C ASP A 45 8.51 6.62 -11.58
N ARG A 46 8.27 7.33 -12.68
CA ARG A 46 7.57 8.62 -12.63
C ARG A 46 6.11 8.43 -12.22
N ASP A 47 5.62 9.27 -11.31
CA ASP A 47 4.20 9.36 -10.95
C ASP A 47 3.39 10.23 -11.94
N ALA A 48 2.11 10.48 -11.63
CA ALA A 48 1.21 11.28 -12.46
C ALA A 48 1.65 12.75 -12.64
N HIS A 49 2.47 13.27 -11.72
CA HIS A 49 3.06 14.61 -11.79
C HIS A 49 4.46 14.59 -12.42
N GLY A 50 4.96 13.40 -12.79
CA GLY A 50 6.30 13.22 -13.34
C GLY A 50 7.39 13.14 -12.27
N CYS A 51 7.04 13.05 -10.99
CA CYS A 51 8.02 12.96 -9.91
C CYS A 51 8.64 11.56 -9.86
N ILE A 52 9.96 11.50 -9.70
CA ILE A 52 10.71 10.24 -9.61
C ILE A 52 10.86 9.87 -8.13
N GLY A 53 10.00 8.96 -7.65
CA GLY A 53 9.95 8.56 -6.24
C GLY A 53 11.25 7.90 -5.76
N SER A 54 11.92 7.12 -6.62
CA SER A 54 13.20 6.47 -6.36
C SER A 54 14.35 7.47 -6.19
N ALA A 55 14.23 8.66 -6.79
CA ALA A 55 15.14 9.78 -6.58
C ALA A 55 14.71 10.65 -5.38
N GLY A 56 13.63 10.28 -4.68
CA GLY A 56 13.12 10.94 -3.48
C GLY A 56 12.38 12.24 -3.75
N TYR A 57 11.84 12.40 -4.96
CA TYR A 57 10.96 13.50 -5.30
C TYR A 57 9.50 13.15 -4.99
N SER A 58 8.79 14.11 -4.41
CA SER A 58 7.35 14.06 -4.15
C SER A 58 6.68 15.31 -4.68
N TRP A 59 5.46 15.19 -5.19
CA TRP A 59 4.68 16.34 -5.64
C TRP A 59 4.25 17.23 -4.46
N CYS A 60 4.45 18.54 -4.61
CA CYS A 60 4.03 19.54 -3.63
C CYS A 60 3.05 20.54 -4.26
N GLU A 61 1.78 20.47 -3.90
CA GLU A 61 0.75 21.39 -4.42
C GLU A 61 1.08 22.86 -4.14
N ALA A 62 1.71 23.15 -3.01
CA ALA A 62 2.14 24.49 -2.63
C ALA A 62 3.15 25.13 -3.61
N THR A 63 4.09 24.35 -4.13
CA THR A 63 5.13 24.84 -5.06
C THR A 63 4.83 24.49 -6.51
N GLN A 64 3.84 23.62 -6.76
CA GLN A 64 3.54 23.02 -8.06
C GLN A 64 4.79 22.38 -8.69
N GLN A 65 5.60 21.73 -7.85
CA GLN A 65 6.87 21.12 -8.25
C GLN A 65 7.10 19.80 -7.53
N CYS A 66 7.95 18.97 -8.13
CA CYS A 66 8.51 17.79 -7.50
C CYS A 66 9.65 18.23 -6.56
N GLU A 67 9.41 18.11 -5.26
CA GLU A 67 10.31 18.55 -4.20
C GLU A 67 10.90 17.35 -3.47
N ARG A 68 12.11 17.50 -2.93
CA ARG A 68 12.67 16.51 -1.99
C ARG A 68 12.29 16.93 -0.56
N PRO A 69 11.47 16.16 0.18
CA PRO A 69 10.91 16.61 1.45
C PRO A 69 11.93 17.14 2.46
N TRP A 70 13.12 16.53 2.53
CA TRP A 70 14.17 16.93 3.48
C TRP A 70 14.90 18.20 3.08
N GLU A 71 15.08 18.45 1.77
CA GLU A 71 15.68 19.70 1.28
C GLU A 71 14.72 20.86 1.50
N LEU A 72 13.44 20.65 1.16
CA LEU A 72 12.40 21.64 1.37
C LEU A 72 12.20 21.94 2.86
N ALA A 73 12.18 20.92 3.73
CA ALA A 73 12.11 21.09 5.19
C ALA A 73 13.23 21.98 5.71
N LYS A 74 14.48 21.73 5.28
CA LYS A 74 15.65 22.54 5.64
C LYS A 74 15.50 23.99 5.14
N GLN A 75 15.01 24.20 3.92
CA GLN A 75 14.88 25.52 3.33
C GLN A 75 13.75 26.35 3.95
N LYS A 76 12.61 25.71 4.24
CA LYS A 76 11.39 26.38 4.74
C LYS A 76 11.29 26.37 6.27
N GLY A 77 12.16 25.65 6.97
CA GLY A 77 12.25 25.66 8.42
C GLY A 77 11.16 24.86 9.12
N PHE A 78 10.71 23.75 8.53
CA PHE A 78 9.77 22.81 9.17
C PHE A 78 10.43 21.46 9.48
N ALA A 79 9.76 20.63 10.27
CA ALA A 79 10.30 19.33 10.67
C ALA A 79 10.54 18.41 9.46
N ASN A 80 11.68 17.71 9.42
CA ASN A 80 11.93 16.70 8.40
C ASN A 80 11.09 15.43 8.66
N SER A 81 9.80 15.49 8.34
CA SER A 81 8.85 14.40 8.46
C SER A 81 7.81 14.43 7.34
N ALA A 82 7.25 13.28 7.01
CA ALA A 82 6.19 13.17 6.01
C ALA A 82 4.98 14.06 6.36
N GLN A 83 4.58 14.05 7.64
CA GLN A 83 3.44 14.84 8.12
C GLN A 83 3.64 16.34 7.93
N ALA A 84 4.82 16.86 8.25
CA ALA A 84 5.12 18.28 8.12
C ALA A 84 5.25 18.70 6.65
N TYR A 85 5.80 17.82 5.80
CA TYR A 85 5.81 18.02 4.35
C TYR A 85 4.39 18.05 3.76
N ASP A 86 3.55 17.07 4.11
CA ASP A 86 2.15 17.01 3.63
C ASP A 86 1.35 18.23 4.08
N GLN A 87 1.60 18.71 5.30
CA GLN A 87 0.98 19.92 5.82
C GLN A 87 1.44 21.16 5.04
N PHE A 88 2.74 21.30 4.81
CA PHE A 88 3.30 22.40 4.01
C PHE A 88 2.72 22.41 2.60
N CYS A 89 2.71 21.25 1.94
CA CYS A 89 2.27 21.12 0.56
C CYS A 89 0.75 21.28 0.40
N ARG A 90 -0.08 20.83 1.36
CA ARG A 90 -1.54 21.04 1.31
C ARG A 90 -1.97 22.47 1.65
N ASN A 91 -1.28 23.14 2.57
CA ASN A 91 -1.75 24.40 3.11
C ASN A 91 -1.46 25.63 2.24
N ALA A 92 -0.47 25.57 1.32
CA ALA A 92 -0.20 26.70 0.42
C ALA A 92 -1.05 26.70 -0.86
N ALA A 93 -1.77 25.61 -1.15
CA ALA A 93 -2.72 25.53 -2.27
C ALA A 93 -4.07 26.24 -2.00
N ALA A 94 -4.33 26.65 -0.74
CA ALA A 94 -5.60 27.22 -0.31
C ALA A 94 -5.68 28.76 -0.41
N LYS A 95 -4.91 29.40 -1.29
CA LYS A 95 -4.80 30.86 -1.38
C LYS A 95 -5.26 31.40 -2.72
#